data_AF-A0A356I7N2-F1
#
_entry.id   AF-A0A356I7N2-F1
#
_cell.length_a   1.000
_cell.length_b   1.000
_cell.length_c   1.000
_cell.angle_alpha   90.00
_cell.angle_beta   90.00
_cell.angle_gamma   90.00
#
_symmetry.space_group_name_H-M   'P 1'
#
loop_
_entity.id
_entity.type
_entity.pdbx_description
1 polymer ?
#
loop_
_entity_poly.entity_id
_entity_poly.type
_entity_poly.pdbx_seq_one_letter_code
_entity_poly.pdbx_strand_id
1 'polypeptide(L)'
;ERPLLAGNSVHNDWLMVRRHLPKFHGGLHYRLLDVSSFKTVWKAWGEDSSFDKEQLDELNRYFPGGGIDTLAPHDALFDIQASIAELAYYREKLGFDSL
;
A
#
# COMPACT_ATOMS: atom_id res chain seq x y z
N GLU A 1 19.23 7.92 -1.97
CA GLU A 1 18.48 8.27 -0.75
C GLU A 1 18.14 7.00 0.03
N ARG A 2 17.78 7.10 1.33
CA ARG A 2 17.29 5.94 2.08
C ARG A 2 15.85 5.60 1.63
N PRO A 3 15.46 4.32 1.55
CA PRO A 3 14.11 3.93 1.15
C PRO A 3 13.04 4.32 2.18
N LEU A 4 11.82 4.60 1.72
CA LEU A 4 10.65 4.83 2.57
C LEU A 4 10.04 3.49 2.97
N LEU A 5 9.53 3.39 4.21
CA LEU A 5 8.64 2.30 4.57
C LEU A 5 7.23 2.60 4.02
N ALA A 6 6.65 1.64 3.30
CA ALA A 6 5.38 1.80 2.60
C ALA A 6 4.43 0.64 2.91
N GLY A 7 3.14 0.91 2.89
CA GLY A 7 2.09 -0.09 3.12
C GLY A 7 0.79 0.54 3.61
N ASN A 8 -0.20 -0.31 3.87
CA ASN A 8 -1.43 0.12 4.54
C ASN A 8 -1.24 0.19 6.05
N SER A 9 -1.69 1.28 6.68
CA SER A 9 -1.60 1.45 8.14
C SER A 9 -0.16 1.28 8.66
N VAL A 10 0.82 1.65 7.83
CA VAL A 10 2.25 1.36 7.98
C VAL A 10 2.87 2.00 9.23
N HIS A 11 2.17 2.95 9.87
CA HIS A 11 2.59 3.53 11.14
C HIS A 11 2.75 2.47 12.25
N ASN A 12 1.87 1.46 12.29
CA ASN A 12 1.97 0.38 13.27
C ASN A 12 3.20 -0.50 13.01
N ASP A 13 3.47 -0.82 11.74
CA ASP A 13 4.66 -1.58 11.35
C ASP A 13 5.94 -0.80 11.68
N TRP A 14 5.93 0.52 11.45
CA TRP A 14 7.04 1.39 11.82
C TRP A 14 7.35 1.34 13.31
N LEU A 15 6.34 1.32 14.18
CA LEU A 15 6.54 1.18 15.64
C LEU A 15 7.21 -0.15 15.99
N MET A 16 6.73 -1.25 15.39
CA MET A 16 7.30 -2.59 15.59
C MET A 16 8.74 -2.66 15.09
N VAL A 17 8.99 -2.18 13.86
CA VAL A 17 10.31 -2.14 13.24
C VAL A 17 11.30 -1.31 14.06
N ARG A 18 10.89 -0.11 14.51
CA ARG A 18 11.74 0.76 15.33
C ARG A 18 12.13 0.10 16.66
N ARG A 19 11.22 -0.64 17.28
CA ARG A 19 11.45 -1.31 18.57
C ARG A 19 12.23 -2.61 18.44
N HIS A 20 11.86 -3.44 17.49
CA HIS A 20 12.33 -4.83 17.40
C HIS A 20 13.41 -5.05 16.34
N LEU A 21 13.51 -4.18 15.34
CA LEU A 21 14.44 -4.30 14.21
C LEU A 21 15.28 -3.02 14.01
N PRO A 22 16.04 -2.55 15.03
CA PRO A 22 16.72 -1.25 14.99
C PRO A 22 17.77 -1.12 13.88
N LYS A 23 18.45 -2.22 13.51
CA LYS A 23 19.39 -2.23 12.38
C LYS A 23 18.69 -2.00 11.05
N PHE A 24 17.51 -2.61 10.86
CA PHE A 24 16.69 -2.42 9.67
C PHE A 24 16.12 -1.00 9.63
N HIS A 25 15.53 -0.53 10.75
CA HIS A 25 15.03 0.84 10.89
C HIS A 25 16.09 1.90 10.56
N GLY A 26 17.35 1.69 10.99
CA GLY A 26 18.46 2.60 10.69
C GLY A 26 18.79 2.73 9.20
N GLY A 27 18.41 1.75 8.38
CA GLY A 27 18.54 1.79 6.92
C GLY A 27 17.40 2.53 6.22
N LEU A 28 16.27 2.75 6.89
CA LEU A 28 15.09 3.41 6.33
C LEU A 28 15.17 4.93 6.47
N HIS A 29 14.42 5.63 5.63
CA HIS A 29 14.16 7.06 5.77
C HIS A 29 13.08 7.29 6.86
N TYR A 30 13.06 8.50 7.45
CA TYR A 30 12.13 8.82 8.55
C TYR A 30 10.67 9.01 8.07
N ARG A 31 10.50 9.38 6.80
CA ARG A 31 9.17 9.52 6.15
C ARG A 31 8.58 8.14 5.87
N LEU A 32 7.26 8.08 5.94
CA LEU A 32 6.45 6.90 5.62
C LEU A 32 5.61 7.19 4.39
N LEU A 33 5.30 6.16 3.61
CA LEU A 33 4.34 6.20 2.53
C LEU A 33 3.12 5.36 2.93
N ASP A 34 2.12 5.99 3.53
CA ASP A 34 0.93 5.31 4.02
C ASP A 34 -0.17 5.29 2.95
N VAL A 35 -0.44 4.10 2.39
CA VAL A 35 -1.46 3.90 1.35
C VAL A 35 -2.86 4.23 1.87
N SER A 36 -3.12 4.01 3.17
CA SER A 36 -4.43 4.30 3.78
C SER A 36 -4.74 5.81 3.83
N SER A 37 -3.72 6.67 3.73
CA SER A 37 -3.92 8.12 3.62
C SER A 37 -4.60 8.49 2.31
N PHE A 38 -4.23 7.84 1.19
CA PHE A 38 -4.87 8.08 -0.11
C PHE A 38 -6.32 7.62 -0.11
N LYS A 39 -6.61 6.46 0.51
CA LYS A 39 -7.99 6.00 0.71
C LYS A 39 -8.84 7.02 1.48
N THR A 40 -8.27 7.61 2.53
CA THR A 40 -8.95 8.65 3.33
C THR A 40 -9.25 9.89 2.50
N VAL A 41 -8.28 10.38 1.73
CA VAL A 41 -8.44 11.55 0.84
C VAL A 41 -9.48 11.25 -0.25
N TRP A 42 -9.39 10.09 -0.89
CA TRP A 42 -10.32 9.64 -1.93
C TRP A 42 -11.78 9.66 -1.44
N LYS A 43 -12.04 9.07 -0.27
CA LYS A 43 -13.38 9.11 0.35
C LYS A 43 -13.83 10.53 0.70
N ALA A 44 -12.91 11.38 1.17
CA ALA A 44 -13.23 12.76 1.54
C ALA A 44 -13.62 13.63 0.33
N TRP A 45 -13.20 13.25 -0.89
CA TRP A 45 -13.60 13.93 -2.12
C TRP A 45 -14.97 13.49 -2.66
N GLY A 46 -15.66 12.59 -1.98
CA GLY A 46 -17.02 12.16 -2.32
C GLY A 46 -17.10 11.02 -3.33
N GLU A 47 -15.98 10.33 -3.55
CA GLU A 47 -15.92 9.15 -4.42
C GLU A 47 -16.47 7.92 -3.69
N ASP A 48 -17.48 7.27 -4.27
CA ASP A 48 -18.20 6.16 -3.63
C ASP A 48 -17.53 4.80 -3.90
N SER A 49 -16.74 4.68 -4.98
CA SER A 49 -16.00 3.46 -5.29
C SER A 49 -14.64 3.46 -4.59
N SER A 50 -14.37 2.53 -3.68
CA SER A 50 -13.01 2.28 -3.16
C SER A 50 -12.42 1.02 -3.77
N PHE A 51 -11.09 0.95 -3.82
CA PHE A 51 -10.37 -0.27 -4.21
C PHE A 51 -10.81 -1.48 -3.36
N ASP A 52 -11.26 -2.54 -4.02
CA ASP A 52 -11.70 -3.79 -3.38
C ASP A 52 -10.57 -4.84 -3.41
N LYS A 53 -10.02 -5.10 -2.22
CA LYS A 53 -8.94 -6.09 -2.04
C LYS A 53 -9.44 -7.53 -2.08
N GLU A 54 -10.74 -7.75 -2.06
CA GLU A 54 -11.35 -9.07 -2.10
C GLU A 54 -11.65 -9.51 -3.55
N GLN A 55 -11.30 -8.69 -4.54
CA GLN A 55 -11.46 -9.01 -5.96
C GLN A 55 -10.10 -9.28 -6.61
N LEU A 56 -9.88 -10.55 -6.96
CA LEU A 56 -8.63 -11.01 -7.59
C LEU A 56 -8.35 -10.30 -8.92
N ASP A 57 -9.40 -10.04 -9.71
CA ASP A 57 -9.29 -9.31 -10.98
C ASP A 57 -8.87 -7.86 -10.77
N GLU A 58 -9.37 -7.21 -9.72
CA GLU A 58 -8.99 -5.84 -9.38
C GLU A 58 -7.54 -5.79 -8.88
N LEU A 59 -7.14 -6.73 -8.01
CA LEU A 59 -5.76 -6.87 -7.55
C LEU A 59 -4.78 -7.08 -8.73
N ASN A 60 -5.06 -8.05 -9.61
CA ASN A 60 -4.19 -8.33 -10.76
C ASN A 60 -4.18 -7.21 -11.80
N ARG A 61 -5.25 -6.41 -11.89
CA ARG A 61 -5.29 -5.23 -12.77
C ARG A 61 -4.27 -4.17 -12.36
N TYR A 62 -4.08 -3.94 -11.06
CA TYR A 62 -3.25 -2.84 -10.55
C TYR A 62 -1.91 -3.28 -9.96
N PHE A 63 -1.74 -4.57 -9.59
CA PHE A 63 -0.46 -5.07 -9.10
C PHE A 63 0.56 -5.18 -10.26
N PRO A 64 1.68 -4.44 -10.24
CA PRO A 64 2.69 -4.48 -11.28
C PRO A 64 3.40 -5.84 -11.27
N GLY A 65 3.08 -6.69 -12.25
CA GLY A 65 3.62 -8.04 -12.39
C GLY A 65 2.56 -9.14 -12.40
N GLY A 66 1.32 -8.84 -11.99
CA GLY A 66 0.25 -9.84 -11.86
C GLY A 66 0.64 -11.01 -10.97
N GLY A 67 0.01 -12.17 -11.18
CA GLY A 67 0.39 -13.42 -10.50
C GLY A 67 -0.06 -13.52 -9.05
N ILE A 68 -1.12 -12.80 -8.67
CA ILE A 68 -1.85 -13.10 -7.45
C ILE A 68 -2.85 -14.19 -7.81
N ASP A 69 -2.51 -15.44 -7.49
CA ASP A 69 -3.30 -16.62 -7.90
C ASP A 69 -4.52 -16.83 -6.99
N THR A 70 -4.41 -16.47 -5.72
CA THR A 70 -5.43 -16.68 -4.70
C THR A 70 -5.50 -15.52 -3.74
N LEU A 71 -6.69 -15.28 -3.19
CA LEU A 71 -6.87 -14.36 -2.07
C LEU A 71 -6.37 -15.04 -0.80
N ALA A 72 -5.40 -14.41 -0.13
CA ALA A 72 -4.85 -14.91 1.13
C ALA A 72 -4.73 -13.77 2.16
N PRO A 73 -5.85 -13.19 2.64
CA PRO A 73 -5.81 -12.12 3.65
C PRO A 73 -5.03 -12.55 4.89
N HIS A 74 -4.28 -11.61 5.48
CA HIS A 74 -3.40 -11.85 6.63
C HIS A 74 -2.14 -12.68 6.35
N ASP A 75 -1.88 -13.04 5.09
CA ASP A 75 -0.54 -13.42 4.67
C ASP A 75 0.28 -12.17 4.36
N ALA A 76 1.53 -12.12 4.87
CA ALA A 76 2.36 -10.93 4.76
C ALA A 76 2.70 -10.58 3.30
N LEU A 77 2.93 -11.58 2.44
CA LEU A 77 3.25 -11.33 1.03
C LEU A 77 2.00 -10.83 0.30
N PHE A 78 0.87 -11.48 0.51
CA PHE A 78 -0.41 -11.05 -0.07
C PHE A 78 -0.76 -9.61 0.36
N ASP A 79 -0.64 -9.28 1.64
CA ASP A 79 -0.94 -7.94 2.15
C ASP A 79 -0.02 -6.87 1.53
N ILE A 80 1.25 -7.19 1.28
CA ILE A 80 2.18 -6.32 0.55
C ILE A 80 1.71 -6.13 -0.90
N GLN A 81 1.39 -7.21 -1.61
CA GLN A 81 0.92 -7.16 -3.00
C GLN A 81 -0.38 -6.34 -3.12
N ALA A 82 -1.34 -6.57 -2.22
CA ALA A 82 -2.59 -5.83 -2.16
C ALA A 82 -2.38 -4.34 -1.83
N SER A 83 -1.42 -4.01 -0.96
CA SER A 83 -1.04 -2.62 -0.67
C SER A 83 -0.46 -1.91 -1.90
N ILE A 84 0.38 -2.61 -2.67
CA ILE A 84 0.96 -2.08 -3.91
C ILE A 84 -0.12 -1.85 -4.97
N ALA A 85 -1.03 -2.81 -5.14
CA ALA A 85 -2.15 -2.69 -6.08
C ALA A 85 -3.08 -1.52 -5.70
N GLU A 86 -3.41 -1.38 -4.41
CA GLU A 86 -4.24 -0.27 -3.94
C GLU A 86 -3.57 1.10 -4.18
N LEU A 87 -2.26 1.21 -3.95
CA LEU A 87 -1.54 2.44 -4.23
C LEU A 87 -1.52 2.76 -5.73
N ALA A 88 -1.33 1.75 -6.59
CA ALA A 88 -1.38 1.92 -8.04
C ALA A 88 -2.79 2.37 -8.51
N TYR A 89 -3.86 1.81 -7.94
CA TYR A 89 -5.23 2.28 -8.16
C TYR A 89 -5.37 3.77 -7.83
N TYR A 90 -4.98 4.20 -6.63
CA TYR A 90 -5.12 5.61 -6.25
C TYR A 90 -4.18 6.52 -7.04
N ARG A 91 -3.01 6.03 -7.47
CA ARG A 91 -2.10 6.78 -8.34
C ARG A 91 -2.78 7.15 -9.67
N GLU A 92 -3.46 6.18 -10.29
CA GLU A 92 -4.25 6.40 -11.51
C GLU A 92 -5.44 7.33 -11.23
N LYS A 93 -6.27 7.01 -10.23
CA LYS A 93 -7.53 7.71 -9.97
C LYS A 93 -7.38 9.15 -9.50
N LEU A 94 -6.31 9.45 -8.76
CA LEU A 94 -5.98 10.81 -8.33
C LEU A 94 -5.23 11.61 -9.41
N GLY A 95 -4.99 11.03 -10.58
CA GLY A 95 -4.38 11.71 -11.73
C GLY A 95 -2.86 11.89 -11.64
N PHE A 96 -2.16 11.18 -10.75
CA PHE A 96 -0.70 11.30 -10.61
C PHE A 96 0.05 10.76 -11.83
N ASP A 97 -0.57 9.91 -12.64
CA ASP A 97 0.02 9.41 -13.90
C ASP A 97 0.11 10.49 -15.00
N SER A 98 -0.51 11.66 -14.80
CA SER A 98 -0.46 12.78 -15.74
C SER A 98 0.62 13.83 -15.45
N LEU A 99 1.43 13.61 -14.40
CA LEU A 99 2.58 14.45 -14.01
C LEU A 99 3.87 13.99 -14.69
#